data_AF-A0A5Q4EF02-F1
#
_entry.id   AF-A0A5Q4EF02-F1
#
_cell.length_a   1.000
_cell.length_b   1.000
_cell.length_c   1.000
_cell.angle_alpha   90.00
_cell.angle_beta   90.00
_cell.angle_gamma   90.00
#
_symmetry.space_group_name_H-M   'P 1'
#
loop_
_entity.id
_entity.type
_entity.pdbx_description
1 polymer ?
#
loop_
_entity_poly.entity_id
_entity_poly.type
_entity_poly.pdbx_seq_one_letter_code
_entity_poly.pdbx_strand_id
1 'polypeptide(L)' 'EDTNITRILATIHVERESQKGILIGKKGSMLKVIGSDARQQIQKLVMGQVYLELFVKVVPKWRQSRSRLEDFGYRVEE' A
#
# COMPACT_ATOMS: atom_id res chain seq x y z
N GLU A 1 -29.60 -0.11 -9.94
CA GLU A 1 -28.94 0.01 -8.62
C GLU A 1 -27.46 0.17 -8.87
N ASP A 2 -26.90 1.35 -8.61
CA ASP A 2 -25.46 1.54 -8.69
C ASP A 2 -24.82 0.81 -7.50
N THR A 3 -24.09 -0.26 -7.78
CA THR A 3 -23.29 -0.95 -6.77
C THR A 3 -22.30 0.07 -6.19
N ASN A 4 -22.45 0.42 -4.91
CA ASN A 4 -21.56 1.37 -4.25
C ASN A 4 -20.18 0.72 -4.07
N ILE A 5 -19.24 1.00 -4.98
CA ILE A 5 -17.87 0.49 -4.93
C ILE A 5 -17.03 1.43 -4.07
N THR A 6 -16.46 0.91 -2.99
CA THR A 6 -15.49 1.66 -2.18
C THR A 6 -14.17 1.77 -2.93
N ARG A 7 -13.73 2.99 -3.23
CA ARG A 7 -12.46 3.25 -3.92
C ARG A 7 -11.38 3.65 -2.92
N ILE A 8 -10.26 2.94 -2.92
CA ILE A 8 -9.13 3.16 -2.03
C ILE A 8 -7.88 3.36 -2.89
N LEU A 9 -7.19 4.48 -2.66
CA LEU A 9 -5.88 4.75 -3.22
C LEU A 9 -4.85 4.65 -2.10
N ALA A 10 -3.84 3.81 -2.26
CA ALA A 10 -2.80 3.63 -1.25
C ALA A 10 -1.40 3.64 -1.87
N THR A 11 -0.43 4.11 -1.09
CA THR A 11 0.99 4.17 -1.50
C THR A 11 1.84 3.31 -0.57
N ILE A 12 2.55 2.35 -1.16
CA ILE A 12 3.56 1.52 -0.50
C ILE A 12 4.90 2.26 -0.56
N HIS A 13 5.45 2.60 0.61
CA HIS A 13 6.70 3.34 0.74
C HIS A 13 7.89 2.39 0.94
N VAL A 14 8.95 2.57 0.15
CA VAL A 14 10.20 1.79 0.27
C VAL A 14 11.42 2.72 0.32
N GLU A 15 12.55 2.26 0.83
CA GLU A 15 13.75 3.11 0.95
C GLU A 15 14.66 3.07 -0.27
N ARG A 16 14.61 1.99 -1.06
CA ARG A 16 15.53 1.75 -2.18
C ARG A 16 14.79 1.33 -3.45
N GLU A 17 15.33 1.71 -4.61
CA GLU A 17 14.77 1.33 -5.91
C GLU A 17 14.76 -0.20 -6.11
N SER A 18 15.74 -0.92 -5.57
CA SER A 18 15.75 -2.39 -5.62
C SER A 18 14.54 -3.01 -4.93
N GLN A 19 14.08 -2.43 -3.82
CA GLN A 19 12.87 -2.88 -3.11
C GLN A 19 11.61 -2.60 -3.94
N LYS A 20 11.55 -1.44 -4.61
CA LYS A 20 10.45 -1.12 -5.53
C LYS A 20 10.38 -2.13 -6.66
N GLY A 21 11.52 -2.51 -7.25
CA GLY A 21 11.58 -3.57 -8.26
C GLY A 21 11.04 -4.91 -7.77
N ILE A 22 11.41 -5.31 -6.54
CA ILE A 22 10.93 -6.54 -5.91
C ILE A 22 9.41 -6.51 -5.70
N LEU A 23 8.88 -5.41 -5.14
CA LEU A 23 7.44 -5.27 -4.85
C LEU A 23 6.57 -5.19 -6.11
N ILE A 24 7.06 -4.54 -7.17
CA ILE A 24 6.36 -4.52 -8.45
C ILE A 24 6.40 -5.91 -9.07
N GLY A 25 7.56 -6.55 -9.08
CA GLY A 25 7.77 -7.85 -9.73
C GLY A 25 7.72 -7.75 -11.26
N LYS A 26 8.02 -8.86 -11.94
CA LYS A 26 8.04 -8.92 -13.41
C LYS A 26 6.64 -8.63 -13.96
N LYS A 27 6.51 -7.55 -14.75
CA LYS A 27 5.22 -7.08 -15.30
C LYS A 27 4.15 -6.81 -14.23
N GLY A 28 4.54 -6.39 -13.02
CA GLY A 28 3.59 -6.09 -11.95
C GLY A 28 3.01 -7.32 -11.23
N SER A 29 3.58 -8.51 -11.45
CA SER A 29 3.02 -9.77 -10.91
C SER A 29 2.93 -9.77 -9.39
N MET A 30 3.95 -9.27 -8.70
CA MET A 30 4.00 -9.25 -7.24
C MET A 30 3.01 -8.22 -6.68
N LEU A 31 2.97 -7.02 -7.27
CA LEU A 31 2.02 -5.98 -6.86
C LEU A 31 0.58 -6.43 -7.05
N LYS A 32 0.29 -7.20 -8.11
CA LYS A 32 -1.02 -7.80 -8.34
C LYS A 32 -1.42 -8.79 -7.25
N VAL A 33 -0.50 -9.64 -6.80
CA VAL A 33 -0.75 -10.57 -5.68
C VAL A 33 -1.06 -9.80 -4.41
N ILE A 34 -0.17 -8.86 -4.02
CA ILE A 34 -0.36 -8.01 -2.84
C ILE A 34 -1.71 -7.30 -2.88
N GLY A 35 -2.05 -6.65 -4.00
CA GLY A 35 -3.31 -5.93 -4.16
C GLY A 35 -4.53 -6.84 -4.15
N SER A 36 -4.42 -8.06 -4.69
CA SER A 36 -5.54 -9.01 -4.70
C SER A 36 -5.83 -9.53 -3.29
N ASP A 37 -4.79 -9.91 -2.55
CA ASP A 37 -4.92 -10.43 -1.19
C ASP A 37 -5.40 -9.35 -0.22
N ALA A 38 -4.83 -8.14 -0.31
CA ALA A 38 -5.26 -7.00 0.50
C ALA A 38 -6.71 -6.60 0.21
N ARG A 39 -7.10 -6.51 -1.08
CA ARG A 39 -8.48 -6.17 -1.47
C ARG A 39 -9.48 -7.20 -0.94
N GLN A 40 -9.17 -8.49 -1.01
CA GLN A 40 -10.06 -9.53 -0.47
C GLN A 40 -10.29 -9.36 1.04
N GLN A 41 -9.25 -9.05 1.81
CA GLN A 41 -9.39 -8.80 3.24
C GLN A 41 -10.21 -7.53 3.53
N ILE A 42 -9.94 -6.44 2.80
CA ILE A 42 -10.68 -5.18 2.95
C ILE A 42 -12.15 -5.39 2.61
N GLN A 43 -12.47 -6.09 1.53
CA GLN A 43 -13.87 -6.39 1.16
C GLN A 43 -14.63 -7.12 2.27
N LYS A 44 -13.97 -8.03 3.00
CA LYS A 44 -14.57 -8.71 4.16
C LYS A 44 -14.84 -7.73 5.29
N LEU A 45 -13.93 -6.80 5.54
CA LEU A 45 -14.06 -5.80 6.59
C LEU A 45 -15.18 -4.78 6.29
N VAL A 46 -15.27 -4.30 5.04
CA VAL A 46 -16.26 -3.28 4.63
C VAL A 46 -17.59 -3.88 4.19
N MET A 47 -17.69 -5.21 4.10
CA MET A 47 -18.88 -5.94 3.62
C MET A 47 -19.39 -5.41 2.27
N GLY A 48 -18.48 -5.15 1.32
CA GLY A 48 -18.81 -4.50 0.05
C GLY A 48 -17.75 -4.68 -1.04
N GLN A 49 -18.03 -4.18 -2.24
CA GLN A 49 -17.08 -4.18 -3.34
C GLN A 49 -16.02 -3.09 -3.14
N VAL A 50 -14.76 -3.43 -3.41
CA VAL A 50 -13.63 -2.52 -3.25
C VAL A 50 -12.83 -2.45 -4.55
N TYR A 51 -12.50 -1.24 -4.97
CA TYR A 51 -11.46 -0.96 -5.94
C TYR A 51 -10.23 -0.45 -5.19
N LEU A 52 -9.12 -1.19 -5.28
CA LEU A 52 -7.86 -0.86 -4.61
C LEU A 52 -6.79 -0.53 -5.65
N GLU A 53 -6.35 0.71 -5.64
CA GLU A 53 -5.24 1.22 -6.46
C GLU A 53 -3.99 1.36 -5.60
N LEU A 54 -2.89 0.71 -6.01
CA LEU A 54 -1.64 0.68 -5.26
C LEU A 54 -0.50 1.32 -6.08
N PHE A 55 0.22 2.24 -5.45
CA PHE A 55 1.47 2.79 -5.97
C PHE A 55 2.65 2.42 -5.10
N VAL A 56 3.82 2.26 -5.70
CA VAL A 56 5.08 2.05 -4.96
C VAL A 56 5.97 3.28 -5.10
N LYS A 57 6.28 3.94 -3.99
CA LYS A 57 7.09 5.17 -3.95
C LYS A 57 8.40 4.92 -3.20
N VAL A 58 9.52 5.32 -3.80
CA VAL A 58 10.83 5.30 -3.13
C VAL A 58 11.01 6.59 -2.36
N VAL A 59 11.23 6.46 -1.06
CA VAL A 59 11.39 7.54 -0.10
C VAL A 59 12.61 7.23 0.76
N PRO A 60 13.82 7.69 0.38
CA PRO A 60 15.06 7.30 1.04
C PRO A 60 15.08 7.63 2.54
N LYS A 61 15.63 6.72 3.35
CA LYS A 61 15.81 6.87 4.80
C LYS A 61 14.53 7.25 5.57
N TRP A 62 13.35 6.85 5.10
CA TRP A 62 12.09 7.22 5.77
C TRP A 62 12.01 6.66 7.19
N ARG A 63 12.63 5.51 7.45
CA ARG A 63 12.66 4.91 8.80
C ARG A 63 13.52 5.67 9.80
N GLN A 64 14.36 6.59 9.33
CA GLN A 64 15.21 7.44 10.18
C GLN A 64 14.60 8.83 10.38
N SER A 65 13.51 9.14 9.68
CA SER A 65 12.86 10.45 9.76
C SER A 65 11.72 10.38 10.76
N ARG A 66 11.90 10.99 11.93
CA ARG A 66 10.85 11.09 12.97
C ARG A 66 9.54 11.64 12.39
N SER A 67 9.62 12.73 11.63
CA SER A 67 8.45 13.33 10.95
C SER A 67 7.75 12.35 10.00
N ARG A 68 8.47 11.57 9.18
CA ARG A 68 7.80 10.60 8.30
C ARG A 68 7.21 9.41 9.05
N LEU A 69 7.86 8.98 10.13
CA LEU A 69 7.31 7.93 10.99
C LEU A 69 5.98 8.39 11.61
N GLU A 70 5.94 9.63 12.09
CA GLU A 70 4.73 10.28 12.60
C GLU A 70 3.65 10.38 11.51
N ASP A 71 4.00 10.85 10.29
CA ASP A 71 3.07 10.93 9.15
C ASP A 71 2.48 9.57 8.76
N PHE A 72 3.25 8.50 8.91
CA PHE A 72 2.82 7.12 8.63
C PHE A 72 2.05 6.47 9.80
N GLY A 73 1.89 7.18 10.91
CA GLY A 73 1.19 6.68 12.10
C GLY A 73 2.00 5.71 12.95
N TYR A 74 3.31 5.59 12.74
CA TYR A 74 4.18 4.85 13.65
C TYR A 74 4.40 5.66 14.93
N ARG A 75 4.02 5.08 16.06
CA ARG A 75 4.36 5.65 17.37
C ARG A 75 5.81 5.33 17.65
N VAL A 76 6.67 6.33 17.55
CA VAL A 76 8.05 6.22 18.04
C VAL A 76 7.96 6.41 19.54
N GLU A 77 7.99 5.32 20.30
CA GLU A 77 8.21 5.42 21.75
C GLU A 77 9.58 6.10 21.97
N GLU A 78 9.63 7.09 22.86
CA GLU A 78 10.85 7.82 23.22
C GLU A 78 11.82 6.96 24.05
#